data_AF-A0A3C0N3I3-F1
#
_entry.id   AF-A0A3C0N3I3-F1
#
_cell.length_a   1.000
_cell.length_b   1.000
_cell.length_c   1.000
_cell.angle_alpha   90.00
_cell.angle_beta   90.00
_cell.angle_gamma   90.00
#
_symmetry.space_group_name_H-M   'P 1'
#
loop_
_entity.id
_entity.type
_entity.pdbx_description
1 polymer ?
#
loop_
_entity_poly.entity_id
_entity_poly.type
_entity_poly.pdbx_seq_one_letter_code
_entity_poly.pdbx_strand_id
1 'polypeptide(L)'
;MKGSSLLKHLPEPVEELIIGYVLGNLSPEEAKEFRPLLAKNPQLATQVNLWQEALGLLPYALPEVEPPPHLRSAILSAACANSNRR
;
A
#
# COMPACT_ATOMS: atom_id res chain seq x y z
N MET A 1 -9.62 -16.86 11.08
CA MET A 1 -8.47 -16.14 10.47
C MET A 1 -7.90 -17.01 9.36
N LYS A 2 -8.30 -16.78 8.09
CA LYS A 2 -7.89 -17.62 6.93
C LYS A 2 -6.59 -17.16 6.24
N GLY A 3 -6.09 -15.96 6.58
CA GLY A 3 -4.91 -15.36 5.91
C GLY A 3 -3.60 -16.12 6.12
N SER A 4 -3.42 -16.75 7.29
CA SER A 4 -2.20 -17.52 7.62
C SER A 4 -2.12 -18.88 6.93
N SER A 5 -3.15 -19.31 6.19
CA SER A 5 -3.13 -20.57 5.44
C SER A 5 -2.71 -20.42 3.98
N LEU A 6 -2.77 -19.19 3.42
CA LEU A 6 -2.43 -18.94 2.01
C LEU A 6 -0.93 -18.70 1.79
N LEU A 7 -0.24 -18.09 2.78
CA LEU A 7 1.19 -17.84 2.69
C LEU A 7 2.02 -19.11 2.91
N LYS A 8 1.57 -20.02 3.79
CA LYS A 8 2.27 -21.24 4.21
C LYS A 8 2.63 -22.25 3.11
N HIS A 9 2.17 -22.05 1.88
CA HIS A 9 2.42 -22.94 0.75
C HIS A 9 3.04 -22.23 -0.46
N LEU A 10 3.37 -20.94 -0.34
CA LEU A 10 4.05 -20.20 -1.39
C LEU A 10 5.57 -20.36 -1.26
N PRO A 11 6.32 -20.26 -2.38
CA PRO A 11 7.77 -20.13 -2.30
C PRO A 11 8.14 -18.90 -1.46
N GLU A 12 9.13 -19.02 -0.57
CA GLU A 12 9.60 -17.93 0.31
C GLU A 12 9.82 -16.59 -0.43
N PRO A 13 10.43 -16.55 -1.63
CA PRO A 13 10.61 -15.28 -2.35
C PRO A 13 9.30 -14.60 -2.74
N VAL A 14 8.23 -15.37 -2.99
CA VAL A 14 6.92 -14.82 -3.32
C VAL A 14 6.20 -14.33 -2.06
N GLU A 15 6.37 -15.03 -0.94
CA GLU A 15 5.83 -14.61 0.36
C GLU A 15 6.43 -13.26 0.80
N GLU A 16 7.75 -13.09 0.69
CA GLU A 16 8.42 -11.83 1.02
C GLU A 16 7.91 -10.66 0.16
N LEU A 17 7.75 -10.87 -1.14
CA LEU A 17 7.17 -9.86 -2.04
C LEU A 17 5.74 -9.49 -1.65
N ILE A 18 4.91 -10.46 -1.25
CA ILE A 18 3.54 -10.21 -0.79
C ILE A 18 3.54 -9.38 0.49
N ILE A 19 4.33 -9.78 1.49
CA ILE A 19 4.43 -9.08 2.78
C ILE A 19 4.92 -7.65 2.57
N GLY A 20 6.02 -7.49 1.83
CA GLY A 20 6.57 -6.18 1.52
C GLY A 20 5.58 -5.30 0.75
N TYR A 21 4.81 -5.86 -0.18
CA TYR A 21 3.81 -5.09 -0.92
C TYR A 21 2.66 -4.62 -0.02
N VAL A 22 2.14 -5.53 0.81
CA VAL A 22 1.04 -5.23 1.75
C VAL A 22 1.44 -4.14 2.74
N LEU A 23 2.69 -4.14 3.19
CA LEU A 23 3.23 -3.15 4.13
C LEU A 23 3.75 -1.87 3.45
N GLY A 24 3.72 -1.77 2.12
CA GLY A 24 4.27 -0.63 1.39
C GLY A 24 5.79 -0.52 1.46
N ASN A 25 6.48 -1.64 1.70
CA ASN A 25 7.92 -1.75 1.95
C ASN A 25 8.70 -2.39 0.78
N LEU A 26 8.12 -2.43 -0.43
CA LEU A 26 8.88 -2.87 -1.62
C LEU A 26 9.71 -1.74 -2.22
N SER A 27 10.90 -2.11 -2.67
CA SER A 27 11.67 -1.33 -3.63
C SER A 27 10.93 -1.21 -4.97
N PRO A 28 11.28 -0.21 -5.81
CA PRO A 28 10.71 -0.09 -7.16
C PRO A 28 10.92 -1.35 -8.02
N GLU A 29 12.04 -2.05 -7.83
CA GLU A 29 12.41 -3.27 -8.54
C GLU A 29 11.49 -4.43 -8.12
N GLU A 30 11.37 -4.70 -6.82
CA GLU A 30 10.47 -5.72 -6.28
C GLU A 30 9.01 -5.43 -6.65
N ALA A 31 8.59 -4.16 -6.65
CA ALA A 31 7.25 -3.78 -7.08
C ALA A 31 7.00 -4.07 -8.57
N LYS A 32 8.02 -3.93 -9.43
CA LYS A 32 7.92 -4.31 -10.85
C LYS A 32 7.80 -5.83 -11.01
N GLU A 33 8.50 -6.59 -10.19
CA GLU A 33 8.44 -8.06 -10.19
C GLU A 33 7.10 -8.59 -9.66
N PHE A 34 6.52 -7.92 -8.67
CA PHE A 34 5.28 -8.34 -8.03
C PHE A 34 4.01 -8.00 -8.84
N ARG A 35 4.00 -6.88 -9.59
CA ARG A 35 2.84 -6.45 -10.40
C ARG A 35 2.34 -7.51 -11.39
N PRO A 36 3.19 -8.21 -12.17
CA PRO A 36 2.77 -9.32 -13.01
C PRO A 36 2.09 -10.47 -12.24
N LEU A 37 2.52 -10.76 -11.02
CA LEU A 37 1.94 -11.82 -10.19
C LEU A 37 0.51 -11.47 -9.76
N LEU A 38 0.27 -10.21 -9.42
CA LEU A 38 -1.09 -9.70 -9.14
C LEU A 38 -1.99 -9.77 -10.38
N ALA A 39 -1.46 -9.40 -11.56
CA ALA A 39 -2.22 -9.43 -12.81
C ALA A 39 -2.61 -10.86 -13.23
N LYS A 40 -1.73 -11.84 -12.97
CA LYS A 40 -1.97 -13.26 -13.31
C LYS A 40 -2.88 -13.96 -12.30
N ASN A 41 -2.99 -13.45 -11.07
CA ASN A 41 -3.72 -14.08 -9.98
C ASN A 41 -4.75 -13.13 -9.35
N PRO A 42 -5.97 -13.02 -9.91
CA PRO A 42 -7.01 -12.13 -9.38
C PRO A 42 -7.37 -12.39 -7.92
N GLN A 43 -7.33 -13.65 -7.49
CA GLN A 43 -7.60 -14.05 -6.10
C GLN A 43 -6.54 -13.50 -5.14
N LEU A 44 -5.26 -13.51 -5.55
CA LEU A 44 -4.18 -12.91 -4.78
C LEU A 44 -4.37 -11.40 -4.69
N ALA A 45 -4.74 -10.74 -5.80
CA ALA A 45 -5.04 -9.32 -5.80
C ALA A 45 -6.18 -8.94 -4.84
N THR A 46 -7.29 -9.70 -4.86
CA THR A 46 -8.37 -9.53 -3.89
C THR A 46 -7.89 -9.68 -2.46
N GLN A 47 -7.06 -10.69 -2.18
CA GLN A 47 -6.57 -10.94 -0.83
C GLN A 47 -5.61 -9.85 -0.34
N VAL A 48 -4.72 -9.38 -1.20
CA VAL A 48 -3.80 -8.26 -0.92
C VAL A 48 -4.57 -6.98 -0.65
N ASN A 49 -5.60 -6.68 -1.44
CA ASN A 49 -6.45 -5.51 -1.22
C ASN A 49 -7.13 -5.57 0.15
N LEU A 50 -7.71 -6.72 0.54
CA LEU A 50 -8.32 -6.89 1.86
C LEU A 50 -7.32 -6.67 3.00
N TRP A 51 -6.06 -7.11 2.84
CA TRP A 51 -5.03 -6.86 3.84
C TRP A 51 -4.64 -5.39 3.91
N GLN A 52 -4.47 -4.72 2.77
CA GLN A 52 -4.17 -3.29 2.73
C GLN A 52 -5.31 -2.44 3.28
N GLU A 53 -6.57 -2.81 3.02
CA GLU A 53 -7.75 -2.16 3.62
C GLU A 53 -7.74 -2.29 5.15
N ALA A 54 -7.49 -3.49 5.67
CA ALA A 54 -7.41 -3.72 7.12
C ALA A 54 -6.27 -2.92 7.77
N LEU A 55 -5.09 -2.87 7.12
CA LEU A 55 -3.96 -2.06 7.59
C LEU A 55 -4.24 -0.56 7.50
N GLY A 56 -5.00 -0.12 6.49
CA GLY A 56 -5.46 1.25 6.33
C GLY A 56 -6.35 1.74 7.48
N LEU A 57 -6.88 0.84 8.31
CA LEU A 57 -7.62 1.20 9.52
C LEU A 57 -6.71 1.51 10.72
N LEU A 58 -5.46 1.01 10.73
CA LEU A 58 -4.54 1.18 11.86
C LEU A 58 -4.24 2.66 12.19
N PRO A 59 -4.04 3.57 11.22
CA PRO A 59 -3.78 4.97 11.52
C PRO A 59 -4.88 5.63 12.37
N TYR A 60 -6.14 5.19 12.26
CA TYR A 60 -7.24 5.74 13.05
C TYR A 60 -7.21 5.34 14.53
N ALA A 61 -6.41 4.34 14.90
CA ALA A 61 -6.18 3.95 16.28
C ALA A 61 -4.95 4.66 16.89
N LEU A 62 -4.17 5.40 16.09
CA LEU A 62 -3.01 6.14 16.56
C LEU A 62 -3.44 7.50 17.14
N PRO A 63 -2.68 8.05 18.11
CA PRO A 63 -2.90 9.41 18.57
C PRO A 63 -2.81 10.42 17.42
N GLU A 64 -3.71 11.39 17.42
CA GLU A 64 -3.68 12.48 16.45
C GLU A 64 -2.43 13.35 16.67
N VAL A 65 -1.79 13.73 15.58
CA VAL A 65 -0.65 14.66 15.58
C VAL A 65 -1.06 15.88 14.77
N GLU A 66 -1.13 17.02 15.43
CA GLU A 66 -1.45 18.30 14.79
C GLU A 66 -0.39 18.66 13.74
N PRO A 67 -0.78 18.81 12.45
CA PRO A 67 0.15 19.23 11.43
C PRO A 67 0.54 20.70 11.60
N PRO A 68 1.69 21.14 11.05
CA PRO A 68 2.05 22.55 11.06
C PRO A 68 0.95 23.42 10.40
N PRO A 69 0.61 24.59 10.97
CA PRO A 69 -0.55 25.39 10.53
C PRO A 69 -0.46 25.87 9.08
N HIS A 70 0.75 26.02 8.55
CA HIS A 70 1.00 26.43 7.17
C HIS A 70 0.91 25.28 6.16
N LEU A 71 0.87 24.02 6.61
CA LEU A 71 0.92 22.86 5.72
C LEU A 71 -0.32 22.80 4.81
N ARG A 72 -1.49 23.12 5.36
CA ARG A 72 -2.75 23.14 4.61
C ARG A 72 -2.72 24.15 3.46
N SER A 73 -2.28 25.39 3.72
CA SER A 73 -2.20 26.42 2.68
C SER A 73 -1.16 26.04 1.62
N ALA A 74 -0.01 25.49 2.02
CA ALA A 74 1.02 25.02 1.09
C ALA A 74 0.49 23.93 0.14
N ILE A 75 -0.26 22.94 0.65
CA ILE A 75 -0.87 21.88 -0.16
C ILE A 75 -1.88 22.47 -1.17
N LEU A 76 -2.75 23.38 -0.73
CA LEU A 76 -3.75 24.00 -1.59
C LEU A 76 -3.10 24.83 -2.71
N SER A 77 -2.08 25.63 -2.39
CA SER A 77 -1.33 26.39 -3.39
C SER A 77 -0.63 25.50 -4.41
N ALA A 78 -0.01 24.40 -3.97
CA ALA A 78 0.67 23.45 -4.87
C ALA A 78 -0.32 22.76 -5.83
N ALA A 79 -1.50 22.38 -5.33
CA ALA A 79 -2.55 21.78 -6.15
C ALA A 79 -3.07 22.75 -7.23
N CYS A 80 -3.36 24.01 -6.86
CA CYS A 80 -3.79 25.04 -7.80
C CYS A 80 -2.72 25.38 -8.86
N ALA A 81 -1.45 25.41 -8.48
CA ALA A 81 -0.35 25.65 -9.41
C ALA A 81 -0.20 24.50 -10.44
N ASN A 82 -0.48 23.26 -10.03
CA ASN A 82 -0.39 22.09 -10.91
C ASN A 82 -1.58 21.99 -11.89
N SER A 83 -2.78 22.41 -11.47
CA SER A 83 -3.93 22.50 -12.38
C SER A 83 -3.75 23.54 -13.49
N ASN A 84 -2.97 24.60 -13.23
CA ASN A 84 -2.72 25.67 -14.19
C ASN A 84 -1.58 25.35 -15.19
N ARG A 85 -0.91 24.18 -15.04
CA ARG A 85 0.15 23.69 -15.94
C ARG A 85 -0.31 22.57 -16.89
N ARG A 86 -1.59 22.20 -16.87
CA ARG A 86 -2.18 21.20 -17.76
C ARG A 86 -3.00 21.84 -18.87
#